data_AF-A0A6G1HJE1-F1
#
_entry.id   AF-A0A6G1HJE1-F1
#
_cell.length_a   1.000
_cell.length_b   1.000
_cell.length_c   1.000
_cell.angle_alpha   90.00
_cell.angle_beta   90.00
_cell.angle_gamma   90.00
#
_symmetry.space_group_name_H-M   'P 1'
#
loop_
_entity.id
_entity.type
_entity.pdbx_description
1 polymer ?
#
loop_
_entity_poly.entity_id
_entity_poly.type
_entity_poly.pdbx_seq_one_letter_code
_entity_poly.pdbx_strand_id
1 'polypeptide(L)'
;MEALRPRLLASSLRPLRLRPCVRCLHTSPPNPATPIAHPTAPGPPPPPPQPEAYYDERLARRKRQAALLQKGGARPAEGGLQRRFWKNVSVREVEDGYQVLLDSRPVRTAEKKILVIPRNRPHLAAAIALEWDQLVSAAQALKTAYVPLTGLAARAVDIREADGRGDGEIREGITELMMRYLETDTLLCWAEGQEPEKDGRSLREMQVKEAERVVGDLTRTVWKGVDIRPVLEEGSIMPVKQAEETVEVIRGWIAALPAFELAGLERAVLSGKSLLVAARLVVEWSGEFEEVREKGVERFGIEEAVMACTCEVRWQTDLWGEVEDTHDVDREDLRRQFGSVVVLIHGE
;
A
#
# COMPACT_ATOMS: atom_id res chain seq x y z
N MET A 1 -45.79 48.09 80.05
CA MET A 1 -47.24 48.16 79.82
C MET A 1 -47.49 47.89 78.35
N GLU A 2 -48.41 46.97 78.07
CA GLU A 2 -49.44 47.00 77.01
C GLU A 2 -49.38 48.14 75.96
N ALA A 3 -49.83 48.00 74.72
CA ALA A 3 -50.34 46.90 73.90
C ALA A 3 -50.77 47.51 72.53
N LEU A 4 -50.98 46.65 71.53
CA LEU A 4 -51.99 46.73 70.44
C LEU A 4 -51.89 47.89 69.41
N ARG A 5 -51.41 47.63 68.17
CA ARG A 5 -52.11 47.17 66.91
C ARG A 5 -53.01 48.26 66.27
N PRO A 6 -53.23 48.35 64.92
CA PRO A 6 -53.42 47.25 63.92
C PRO A 6 -52.81 47.48 62.49
N ARG A 7 -52.34 46.44 61.78
CA ARG A 7 -52.95 45.67 60.66
C ARG A 7 -53.51 46.46 59.45
N LEU A 8 -52.90 46.25 58.27
CA LEU A 8 -53.58 46.23 56.96
C LEU A 8 -53.06 45.07 56.09
N LEU A 9 -53.96 44.58 55.23
CA LEU A 9 -54.05 43.25 54.63
C LEU A 9 -53.11 42.98 53.44
N ALA A 10 -52.80 41.69 53.29
CA ALA A 10 -52.02 41.09 52.21
C ALA A 10 -52.78 41.02 50.87
N SER A 11 -52.06 41.19 49.77
CA SER A 11 -52.41 40.63 48.46
C SER A 11 -51.22 39.77 47.97
N SER A 12 -51.48 38.47 47.80
CA SER A 12 -50.49 37.50 47.32
C SER A 12 -50.67 37.29 45.82
N LEU A 13 -49.63 37.49 45.03
CA LEU A 13 -49.53 36.96 43.66
C LEU A 13 -48.42 35.91 43.64
N ARG A 14 -48.80 34.66 43.35
CA ARG A 14 -47.90 33.50 43.27
C ARG A 14 -47.17 33.46 41.92
N PRO A 15 -45.91 33.01 41.86
CA PRO A 15 -45.14 32.89 40.63
C PRO A 15 -45.53 31.64 39.83
N LEU A 16 -45.62 31.79 38.50
CA LEU A 16 -45.89 30.72 37.53
C LEU A 16 -44.66 29.78 37.42
N ARG A 17 -44.87 28.48 37.65
CA ARG A 17 -43.90 27.42 37.37
C ARG A 17 -44.14 26.85 35.98
N LEU A 18 -43.17 27.02 35.08
CA LEU A 18 -43.13 26.34 33.78
C LEU A 18 -42.64 24.90 33.98
N ARG A 19 -43.42 23.91 33.51
CA ARG A 19 -43.02 22.50 33.46
C ARG A 19 -42.36 22.19 32.11
N PRO A 20 -41.25 21.43 32.05
CA PRO A 20 -40.67 20.99 30.78
C PRO A 20 -41.58 19.93 30.13
N CYS A 21 -41.96 20.17 28.88
CA CYS A 21 -42.73 19.24 28.07
C CYS A 21 -41.76 18.36 27.28
N VAL A 22 -41.50 17.14 27.76
CA VAL A 22 -40.69 16.15 27.03
C VAL A 22 -41.59 15.54 25.95
N ARG A 23 -41.40 15.94 24.69
CA ARG A 23 -42.05 15.30 23.53
C ARG A 23 -41.22 14.09 23.11
N CYS A 24 -41.68 12.90 23.47
CA CYS A 24 -41.15 11.65 22.93
C CYS A 24 -41.67 11.47 21.49
N LEU A 25 -40.76 11.51 20.50
CA LEU A 25 -41.06 11.21 19.10
C LEU A 25 -40.88 9.71 18.84
N HIS A 26 -41.91 8.90 19.12
CA HIS A 26 -42.09 7.60 18.45
C HIS A 26 -43.55 7.16 18.55
N THR A 27 -44.17 6.81 17.41
CA THR A 27 -45.57 6.37 17.32
C THR A 27 -45.73 4.88 17.02
N SER A 28 -44.64 4.09 17.00
CA SER A 28 -44.75 2.63 16.88
C SER A 28 -44.79 1.96 18.26
N PRO A 29 -45.67 0.96 18.46
CA PRO A 29 -45.71 0.16 19.69
C PRO A 29 -44.40 -0.62 19.86
N PRO A 30 -43.85 -0.74 21.09
CA PRO A 30 -42.66 -1.55 21.33
C PRO A 30 -42.99 -3.02 21.10
N ASN A 31 -42.32 -3.65 20.15
CA ASN A 31 -42.45 -5.08 19.91
C ASN A 31 -41.46 -5.82 20.83
N PRO A 32 -41.91 -6.62 21.81
CA PRO A 32 -41.00 -7.37 22.68
C PRO A 32 -40.28 -8.46 21.88
N ALA A 33 -38.99 -8.65 22.14
CA ALA A 33 -38.20 -9.71 21.53
C ALA A 33 -38.80 -11.09 21.88
N THR A 34 -39.01 -11.93 20.86
CA THR A 34 -39.45 -13.32 21.05
C THR A 34 -38.24 -14.15 21.50
N PRO A 35 -38.19 -14.67 22.74
CA PRO A 35 -37.09 -15.52 23.16
C PRO A 35 -37.14 -16.84 22.39
N ILE A 36 -35.99 -17.27 21.87
CA ILE A 36 -35.84 -18.57 21.20
C ILE A 36 -36.15 -19.67 22.23
N ALA A 37 -37.02 -20.61 21.88
CA ALA A 37 -37.58 -21.61 22.79
C ALA A 37 -36.56 -22.63 23.36
N HIS A 38 -35.33 -22.61 22.87
CA HIS A 38 -34.26 -23.52 23.30
C HIS A 38 -32.99 -22.73 23.55
N PRO A 39 -32.27 -22.97 24.66
CA PRO A 39 -30.93 -22.44 24.83
C PRO A 39 -30.06 -23.03 23.72
N THR A 40 -29.69 -22.22 22.75
CA THR A 40 -28.62 -22.55 21.81
C THR A 40 -27.36 -22.66 22.66
N ALA A 41 -27.02 -23.87 23.11
CA ALA A 41 -25.69 -24.11 23.61
C ALA A 41 -24.77 -23.82 22.42
N PRO A 42 -23.95 -22.76 22.45
CA PRO A 42 -22.95 -22.58 21.40
C PRO A 42 -22.11 -23.86 21.43
N GLY A 43 -22.03 -24.54 20.29
CA GLY A 43 -21.10 -25.65 20.15
C GLY A 43 -19.69 -25.21 20.57
N PRO A 44 -18.81 -26.15 20.94
CA PRO A 44 -17.44 -25.80 21.27
C PRO A 44 -16.88 -24.89 20.17
N PRO A 45 -16.20 -23.79 20.55
CA PRO A 45 -15.64 -22.87 19.57
C PRO A 45 -14.79 -23.69 18.59
N PRO A 46 -14.81 -23.35 17.30
CA PRO A 46 -13.98 -24.04 16.32
C PRO A 46 -12.52 -24.04 16.83
N PRO A 47 -11.76 -25.10 16.58
CA PRO A 47 -10.36 -25.13 16.98
C PRO A 47 -9.63 -23.92 16.38
N PRO A 48 -8.65 -23.36 17.12
CA PRO A 48 -7.86 -22.25 16.60
C PRO A 48 -7.26 -22.64 15.23
N PRO A 49 -7.34 -21.76 14.23
CA PRO A 49 -6.83 -22.06 12.90
C PRO A 49 -5.37 -22.48 13.01
N GLN A 50 -5.04 -23.65 12.47
CA GLN A 50 -3.65 -24.09 12.38
C GLN A 50 -2.96 -23.28 11.26
N PRO A 51 -1.66 -22.95 11.39
CA PRO A 51 -0.89 -22.36 10.31
C PRO A 51 -0.72 -23.39 9.18
N GLU A 52 -1.73 -23.49 8.33
CA GLU A 52 -1.70 -24.26 7.09
C GLU A 52 -0.97 -23.48 5.99
N ALA A 53 -0.56 -24.16 4.92
CA ALA A 53 -0.12 -23.54 3.67
C ALA A 53 -1.33 -22.85 2.99
N TYR A 54 -1.78 -21.77 3.62
CA TYR A 54 -3.03 -21.03 3.38
C TYR A 54 -3.22 -20.65 1.90
N TYR A 55 -2.12 -20.40 1.20
CA TYR A 55 -2.12 -19.99 -0.19
C TYR A 55 -2.52 -21.13 -1.14
N ASP A 56 -1.89 -22.30 -1.02
CA ASP A 56 -2.11 -23.43 -1.92
C ASP A 56 -3.51 -24.01 -1.79
N GLU A 57 -4.03 -24.12 -0.56
CA GLU A 57 -5.40 -24.58 -0.33
C GLU A 57 -6.45 -23.58 -0.83
N ARG A 58 -6.22 -22.27 -0.65
CA ARG A 58 -7.13 -21.23 -1.15
C ARG A 58 -7.16 -21.24 -2.68
N LEU A 59 -6.01 -21.41 -3.32
CA LEU A 59 -5.92 -21.59 -4.77
C LEU A 59 -6.60 -22.88 -5.22
N ALA A 60 -6.35 -24.01 -4.56
CA ALA A 60 -6.99 -25.28 -4.86
C ALA A 60 -8.52 -25.19 -4.73
N ARG A 61 -9.01 -24.52 -3.68
CA ARG A 61 -10.45 -24.25 -3.46
C ARG A 61 -11.03 -23.40 -4.59
N ARG A 62 -10.34 -22.32 -4.99
CA ARG A 62 -10.75 -21.48 -6.14
C ARG A 62 -10.74 -22.28 -7.45
N LYS A 63 -9.72 -23.11 -7.69
CA LYS A 63 -9.64 -24.00 -8.87
C LYS A 63 -10.78 -25.03 -8.88
N ARG A 64 -11.10 -25.65 -7.74
CA ARG A 64 -12.26 -26.55 -7.59
C ARG A 64 -13.59 -25.85 -7.87
N GLN A 65 -13.78 -24.65 -7.31
CA GLN A 65 -14.98 -23.83 -7.54
C GLN A 65 -15.11 -23.43 -9.01
N ALA A 66 -14.03 -22.99 -9.64
CA ALA A 66 -14.00 -22.67 -11.07
C ALA A 66 -14.30 -23.90 -11.95
N ALA A 67 -13.79 -25.09 -11.58
CA ALA A 67 -14.08 -26.33 -12.28
C ALA A 67 -15.57 -26.74 -12.16
N LEU A 68 -16.19 -26.52 -10.99
CA LEU A 68 -17.63 -26.73 -10.81
C LEU A 68 -18.45 -25.78 -11.70
N LEU A 69 -18.04 -24.52 -11.80
CA LEU A 69 -18.66 -23.52 -12.70
C LEU A 69 -18.47 -23.84 -14.20
N GLN A 70 -17.44 -24.61 -14.56
CA GLN A 70 -17.27 -25.13 -15.92
C GLN A 70 -18.18 -26.33 -16.19
N LYS A 71 -18.37 -27.23 -15.23
CA LYS A 71 -19.20 -28.45 -15.36
C LYS A 71 -20.70 -28.17 -15.28
N GLY A 72 -21.12 -27.18 -14.51
CA GLY A 72 -22.51 -26.70 -14.53
C GLY A 72 -22.79 -26.00 -15.85
N GLY A 73 -23.57 -26.63 -16.72
CA GLY A 73 -23.98 -26.12 -18.04
C GLY A 73 -24.88 -24.88 -18.00
N ALA A 74 -24.48 -23.84 -17.27
CA ALA A 74 -25.06 -22.52 -17.39
C ALA A 74 -24.83 -22.02 -18.82
N ARG A 75 -25.91 -21.56 -19.47
CA ARG A 75 -25.82 -20.76 -20.70
C ARG A 75 -24.73 -19.71 -20.50
N PRO A 76 -23.91 -19.38 -21.51
CA PRO A 76 -22.95 -18.29 -21.38
C PRO A 76 -23.74 -17.03 -21.02
N ALA A 77 -23.71 -16.65 -19.74
CA ALA A 77 -24.08 -15.31 -19.35
C ALA A 77 -23.17 -14.39 -20.16
N GLU A 78 -23.74 -13.32 -20.72
CA GLU A 78 -23.03 -12.35 -21.56
C GLU A 78 -21.71 -11.95 -20.88
N GLY A 79 -20.59 -12.46 -21.39
CA GLY A 79 -19.27 -12.26 -20.79
C GLY A 79 -18.36 -13.47 -20.96
N GLY A 80 -17.76 -13.62 -22.14
CA GLY A 80 -16.73 -14.63 -22.43
C GLY A 80 -15.50 -14.57 -21.49
N LEU A 81 -15.42 -13.54 -20.64
CA LEU A 81 -14.37 -13.34 -19.66
C LEU A 81 -14.58 -14.13 -18.34
N GLN A 82 -15.78 -14.68 -18.10
CA GLN A 82 -16.06 -15.40 -16.84
C GLN A 82 -15.29 -16.72 -16.72
N ARG A 83 -14.80 -17.28 -17.83
CA ARG A 83 -14.03 -18.54 -17.84
C ARG A 83 -12.60 -18.28 -18.35
N ARG A 84 -11.64 -18.96 -17.75
CA ARG A 84 -10.27 -19.05 -18.28
C ARG A 84 -10.32 -19.81 -19.61
N PHE A 85 -9.76 -19.22 -20.67
CA PHE A 85 -9.77 -19.79 -22.01
C PHE A 85 -8.43 -20.40 -22.44
N TRP A 86 -7.39 -20.30 -21.60
CA TRP A 86 -6.08 -20.93 -21.82
C TRP A 86 -5.84 -22.10 -20.87
N LYS A 87 -5.10 -23.11 -21.31
CA LYS A 87 -4.74 -24.25 -20.45
C LYS A 87 -3.33 -24.10 -19.91
N ASN A 88 -2.36 -23.90 -20.78
CA ASN A 88 -0.96 -23.86 -20.44
C ASN A 88 -0.44 -22.42 -20.43
N VAL A 89 0.50 -22.14 -19.53
CA VAL A 89 1.29 -20.90 -19.57
C VAL A 89 2.76 -21.30 -19.70
N SER A 90 3.48 -20.68 -20.63
CA SER A 90 4.89 -20.96 -20.87
C SER A 90 5.68 -19.69 -21.13
N VAL A 91 6.97 -19.72 -20.80
CA VAL A 91 7.91 -18.66 -21.16
C VAL A 91 8.66 -19.09 -22.41
N ARG A 92 8.69 -18.22 -23.42
CA ARG A 92 9.43 -18.44 -24.67
C ARG A 92 10.48 -17.35 -24.83
N GLU A 93 11.72 -17.77 -25.05
CA GLU A 93 12.79 -16.87 -25.46
C GLU A 93 12.61 -16.44 -26.92
N VAL A 94 12.81 -15.16 -27.17
CA VAL A 94 12.76 -14.49 -28.48
C VAL A 94 13.97 -13.57 -28.59
N GLU A 95 14.23 -13.02 -29.78
CA GLU A 95 15.39 -12.15 -30.05
C GLU A 95 15.53 -11.02 -29.02
N ASP A 96 14.44 -10.33 -28.71
CA ASP A 96 14.41 -9.17 -27.82
C ASP A 96 14.20 -9.49 -26.32
N GLY A 97 14.17 -10.78 -25.92
CA GLY A 97 13.96 -11.19 -24.53
C GLY A 97 13.02 -12.37 -24.35
N TYR A 98 12.09 -12.27 -23.40
CA TYR A 98 11.15 -13.33 -23.06
C TYR A 98 9.71 -12.89 -23.31
N GLN A 99 8.91 -13.81 -23.83
CA GLN A 99 7.46 -13.66 -23.99
C GLN A 99 6.74 -14.70 -23.13
N VAL A 100 5.69 -14.28 -22.44
CA VAL A 100 4.77 -15.19 -21.75
C VAL A 100 3.66 -15.57 -22.72
N LEU A 101 3.49 -16.87 -22.96
CA LEU A 101 2.49 -17.43 -23.86
C LEU A 101 1.37 -18.10 -23.07
N LEU A 102 0.13 -17.77 -23.42
CA LEU A 102 -1.09 -18.46 -23.02
C LEU A 102 -1.45 -19.45 -24.14
N ASP A 103 -1.22 -20.73 -23.89
CA ASP A 103 -1.13 -21.79 -24.89
C ASP A 103 -0.12 -21.42 -26.00
N SER A 104 -0.58 -20.80 -27.09
CA SER A 104 0.25 -20.34 -28.21
C SER A 104 0.24 -18.83 -28.41
N ARG A 105 -0.54 -18.08 -27.62
CA ARG A 105 -0.77 -16.65 -27.82
C ARG A 105 0.02 -15.82 -26.80
N PRO A 106 0.78 -14.80 -27.23
CA PRO A 106 1.52 -13.96 -26.30
C PRO A 106 0.60 -13.07 -25.45
N VAL A 107 0.99 -12.86 -24.20
CA VAL A 107 0.43 -11.83 -23.33
C VAL A 107 0.70 -10.46 -23.95
N ARG A 108 -0.30 -9.57 -23.87
CA ARG A 108 -0.25 -8.24 -24.47
C ARG A 108 -0.52 -7.16 -23.43
N THR A 109 0.05 -5.98 -23.67
CA THR A 109 -0.23 -4.75 -22.91
C THR A 109 -1.65 -4.26 -23.21
N ALA A 110 -2.13 -3.27 -22.44
CA ALA A 110 -3.41 -2.61 -22.68
C ALA A 110 -3.51 -1.99 -24.09
N GLU A 111 -2.38 -1.54 -24.64
CA GLU A 111 -2.25 -1.02 -26.01
C GLU A 111 -2.18 -2.12 -27.08
N LYS A 112 -2.42 -3.39 -26.70
CA LYS A 112 -2.40 -4.57 -27.58
C LYS A 112 -1.01 -4.90 -28.14
N LYS A 113 0.06 -4.32 -27.62
CA LYS A 113 1.45 -4.67 -27.97
C LYS A 113 1.85 -5.96 -27.26
N ILE A 114 2.79 -6.71 -27.84
CA ILE A 114 3.30 -7.93 -27.21
C ILE A 114 4.18 -7.53 -26.03
N LEU A 115 3.93 -8.08 -24.86
CA LEU A 115 4.77 -7.84 -23.69
C LEU A 115 6.07 -8.65 -23.83
N VAL A 116 7.20 -7.96 -24.00
CA VAL A 116 8.53 -8.55 -24.06
C VAL A 116 9.34 -8.12 -22.85
N ILE A 117 9.74 -9.11 -22.03
CA ILE A 117 10.56 -8.91 -20.85
C ILE A 117 12.04 -8.96 -21.24
N PRO A 118 12.88 -8.01 -20.80
CA PRO A 118 14.32 -8.01 -21.12
C PRO A 118 15.04 -9.31 -20.75
N ARG A 119 16.10 -9.65 -21.51
CA ARG A 119 16.92 -10.86 -21.29
C ARG A 119 17.56 -10.94 -19.91
N ASN A 120 17.95 -9.80 -19.35
CA ASN A 120 18.56 -9.73 -18.02
C ASN A 120 17.53 -9.86 -16.87
N ARG A 121 16.27 -10.20 -17.16
CA ARG A 121 15.19 -10.33 -16.16
C ARG A 121 14.38 -11.63 -16.35
N PRO A 122 15.03 -12.82 -16.36
CA PRO A 122 14.33 -14.09 -16.54
C PRO A 122 13.37 -14.41 -15.38
N HIS A 123 13.72 -14.00 -14.15
CA HIS A 123 12.90 -14.21 -12.97
C HIS A 123 11.56 -13.46 -13.05
N LEU A 124 11.55 -12.25 -13.62
CA LEU A 124 10.32 -11.50 -13.89
C LEU A 124 9.45 -12.24 -14.91
N ALA A 125 10.02 -12.76 -15.99
CA ALA A 125 9.27 -13.52 -16.99
C ALA A 125 8.63 -14.79 -16.41
N ALA A 126 9.38 -15.53 -15.57
CA ALA A 126 8.88 -16.69 -14.85
C ALA A 126 7.77 -16.33 -13.85
N ALA A 127 7.94 -15.23 -13.10
CA ALA A 127 6.95 -14.75 -12.15
C ALA A 127 5.64 -14.31 -12.83
N ILE A 128 5.73 -13.64 -13.98
CA ILE A 128 4.56 -13.31 -14.81
C ILE A 128 3.89 -14.59 -15.33
N ALA A 129 4.65 -15.60 -15.77
CA ALA A 129 4.04 -16.87 -16.18
C ALA A 129 3.27 -17.55 -15.03
N LEU A 130 3.81 -17.53 -13.81
CA LEU A 130 3.11 -18.03 -12.62
C LEU A 130 1.85 -17.20 -12.31
N GLU A 131 1.94 -15.87 -12.41
CA GLU A 131 0.81 -14.96 -12.22
C GLU A 131 -0.38 -15.33 -13.12
N TRP A 132 -0.12 -15.56 -14.42
CA TRP A 132 -1.14 -15.97 -15.39
C TRP A 132 -1.63 -17.41 -15.19
N ASP A 133 -0.78 -18.31 -14.69
CA ASP A 133 -1.17 -19.70 -14.42
C ASP A 133 -2.07 -19.83 -13.18
N GLN A 134 -1.98 -18.91 -12.21
CA GLN A 134 -2.86 -18.93 -11.03
C GLN A 134 -4.24 -18.34 -11.28
N LEU A 135 -4.47 -17.68 -12.42
CA LEU A 135 -5.79 -17.14 -12.75
C LEU A 135 -6.81 -18.27 -12.95
N VAL A 136 -7.98 -18.10 -12.33
CA VAL A 136 -9.12 -19.02 -12.47
C VAL A 136 -10.16 -18.54 -13.48
N SER A 137 -10.15 -17.25 -13.85
CA SER A 137 -10.97 -16.69 -14.92
C SER A 137 -10.24 -15.60 -15.71
N ALA A 138 -10.66 -15.39 -16.95
CA ALA A 138 -10.12 -14.30 -17.77
C ALA A 138 -10.47 -12.91 -17.23
N ALA A 139 -11.59 -12.77 -16.51
CA ALA A 139 -11.99 -11.53 -15.85
C ALA A 139 -11.02 -11.12 -14.73
N GLN A 140 -10.30 -12.06 -14.11
CA GLN A 140 -9.25 -11.72 -13.15
C GLN A 140 -8.06 -11.04 -13.82
N ALA A 141 -7.74 -11.38 -15.07
CA ALA A 141 -6.66 -10.73 -15.81
C ALA A 141 -6.92 -9.22 -16.06
N LEU A 142 -8.17 -8.77 -15.93
CA LEU A 142 -8.54 -7.35 -16.03
C LEU A 142 -8.34 -6.58 -14.72
N LYS A 143 -8.01 -7.27 -13.62
CA LYS A 143 -7.87 -6.69 -12.29
C LYS A 143 -6.41 -6.65 -11.90
N THR A 144 -5.85 -5.46 -11.71
CA THR A 144 -4.44 -5.26 -11.34
C THR A 144 -4.01 -6.04 -10.10
N ALA A 145 -4.91 -6.26 -9.14
CA ALA A 145 -4.64 -7.06 -7.95
C ALA A 145 -4.31 -8.54 -8.23
N TYR A 146 -4.73 -9.08 -9.38
CA TYR A 146 -4.43 -10.44 -9.80
C TYR A 146 -3.26 -10.52 -10.79
N VAL A 147 -2.95 -9.42 -11.46
CA VAL A 147 -1.85 -9.34 -12.43
C VAL A 147 -0.86 -8.18 -12.14
N PRO A 148 -0.35 -8.02 -10.90
CA PRO A 148 0.46 -6.87 -10.53
C PRO A 148 1.78 -6.76 -11.30
N LEU A 149 2.46 -7.87 -11.57
CA LEU A 149 3.74 -7.89 -12.29
C LEU A 149 3.54 -7.65 -13.79
N THR A 150 2.49 -8.22 -14.39
CA THR A 150 2.15 -7.93 -15.79
C THR A 150 1.89 -6.44 -15.99
N GLY A 151 1.08 -5.84 -15.11
CA GLY A 151 0.77 -4.41 -15.18
C GLY A 151 2.00 -3.53 -14.99
N LEU A 152 2.88 -3.90 -14.04
CA LEU A 152 4.09 -3.15 -13.76
C LEU A 152 5.14 -3.28 -14.87
N ALA A 153 5.31 -4.47 -15.44
CA ALA A 153 6.18 -4.69 -16.60
C ALA A 153 5.65 -3.98 -17.85
N ALA A 154 4.33 -3.96 -18.07
CA ALA A 154 3.74 -3.17 -19.15
C ALA A 154 4.05 -1.68 -18.97
N ARG A 155 3.89 -1.13 -17.76
CA ARG A 155 4.24 0.27 -17.45
C ARG A 155 5.72 0.58 -17.76
N ALA A 156 6.64 -0.31 -17.40
CA ALA A 156 8.06 -0.16 -17.71
C ALA A 156 8.35 -0.18 -19.22
N VAL A 157 7.66 -1.05 -19.98
CA VAL A 157 7.77 -1.10 -21.44
C VAL A 157 7.22 0.18 -22.07
N ASP A 158 6.09 0.69 -21.61
CA ASP A 158 5.49 1.93 -22.12
C ASP A 158 6.44 3.13 -21.91
N ILE A 159 7.09 3.24 -20.75
CA ILE A 159 8.13 4.24 -20.47
C ILE A 159 9.29 4.09 -21.46
N ARG A 160 9.86 2.89 -21.58
CA ARG A 160 11.00 2.62 -22.47
C ARG A 160 10.70 2.95 -23.93
N GLU A 161 9.50 2.59 -24.39
CA GLU A 161 9.08 2.88 -25.76
C GLU A 161 8.85 4.37 -26.00
N ALA A 162 8.34 5.11 -25.01
CA ALA A 162 8.23 6.57 -25.10
C ALA A 162 9.62 7.23 -25.17
N ASP A 163 10.53 6.85 -24.26
CA ASP A 163 11.92 7.31 -24.26
C ASP A 163 12.60 7.05 -25.62
N GLY A 164 12.42 5.84 -26.18
CA GLY A 164 12.98 5.45 -27.48
C GLY A 164 12.41 6.23 -28.68
N ARG A 165 11.21 6.82 -28.55
CA ARG A 165 10.63 7.74 -29.55
C ARG A 165 11.05 9.20 -29.33
N GLY A 166 11.82 9.49 -28.27
CA GLY A 166 12.13 10.86 -27.85
C GLY A 166 10.95 11.57 -27.16
N ASP A 167 9.95 10.82 -26.73
CA ASP A 167 8.79 11.32 -25.99
C ASP A 167 9.05 11.19 -24.48
N GLY A 168 9.46 12.30 -23.87
CA GLY A 168 9.78 12.38 -22.45
C GLY A 168 8.58 12.61 -21.52
N GLU A 169 7.36 12.78 -22.03
CA GLU A 169 6.21 13.24 -21.23
C GLU A 169 5.90 12.30 -20.07
N ILE A 170 5.98 10.98 -20.29
CA ILE A 170 5.72 9.99 -19.24
C ILE A 170 6.76 10.12 -18.12
N ARG A 171 8.03 10.21 -18.48
CA ARG A 171 9.16 10.30 -17.54
C ARG A 171 9.13 11.61 -16.76
N GLU A 172 8.87 12.72 -17.44
CA GLU A 172 8.75 14.03 -16.81
C GLU A 172 7.58 14.06 -15.82
N GLY A 173 6.41 13.54 -16.22
CA GLY A 173 5.25 13.43 -15.33
C GLY A 173 5.50 12.54 -14.10
N ILE A 174 6.22 11.42 -14.26
CA ILE A 174 6.65 10.60 -13.12
C ILE A 174 7.60 11.40 -12.22
N THR A 175 8.61 12.05 -12.81
CA THR A 175 9.61 12.82 -12.07
C THR A 175 8.95 13.92 -11.24
N GLU A 176 8.06 14.71 -11.83
CA GLU A 176 7.29 15.72 -11.11
C GLU A 176 6.46 15.13 -9.96
N LEU A 177 5.80 13.99 -10.18
CA LEU A 177 5.04 13.31 -9.15
C LEU A 177 5.94 12.85 -7.99
N MET A 178 7.10 12.30 -8.29
CA MET A 178 8.07 11.86 -7.28
C MET A 178 8.60 13.06 -6.48
N MET A 179 8.87 14.20 -7.14
CA MET A 179 9.31 15.41 -6.44
C MET A 179 8.23 15.98 -5.52
N ARG A 180 6.94 15.89 -5.89
CA ARG A 180 5.84 16.23 -4.95
C ARG A 180 5.83 15.34 -3.71
N TYR A 181 6.19 14.06 -3.86
CA TYR A 181 6.33 13.17 -2.71
C TYR A 181 7.52 13.52 -1.82
N LEU A 182 8.61 14.03 -2.38
CA LEU A 182 9.74 14.51 -1.57
C LEU A 182 9.35 15.68 -0.65
N GLU A 183 8.48 16.58 -1.13
CA GLU A 183 7.97 17.71 -0.34
C GLU A 183 7.15 17.29 0.88
N THR A 184 6.59 16.07 0.87
CA THR A 184 5.75 15.53 1.95
C THR A 184 6.16 14.11 2.31
N ASP A 185 7.45 13.79 2.25
CA ASP A 185 7.94 12.42 2.40
C ASP A 185 7.68 11.93 3.83
N THR A 186 7.03 10.77 3.98
CA THR A 186 6.71 10.19 5.29
C THR A 186 7.94 10.05 6.19
N LEU A 187 9.13 9.85 5.63
CA LEU A 187 10.37 9.71 6.39
C LEU A 187 10.93 11.04 6.92
N LEU A 188 10.46 12.18 6.39
CA LEU A 188 10.89 13.53 6.74
C LEU A 188 9.85 14.30 7.59
N CYS A 189 8.67 13.71 7.80
CA CYS A 189 7.61 14.27 8.63
C CYS A 189 7.66 13.63 10.03
N TRP A 190 8.21 14.35 11.00
CA TRP A 190 8.42 13.83 12.35
C TRP A 190 7.41 14.38 13.35
N ALA A 191 7.07 13.57 14.34
CA ALA A 191 6.21 13.95 15.45
C ALA A 191 6.86 15.04 16.32
N GLU A 192 6.02 15.86 16.94
CA GLU A 192 6.46 16.82 17.94
C GLU A 192 6.74 16.13 19.28
N GLY A 193 7.66 16.72 20.06
CA GLY A 193 7.95 16.26 21.40
C GLY A 193 8.99 15.14 21.48
N GLN A 194 9.69 15.10 22.62
CA GLN A 194 10.70 14.10 22.96
C GLN A 194 10.35 13.36 24.25
N GLU A 195 9.15 13.56 24.79
CA GLU A 195 8.76 12.88 26.02
C GLU A 195 8.69 11.37 25.77
N PRO A 196 9.41 10.57 26.56
CA PRO A 196 9.41 9.13 26.36
C PRO A 196 8.06 8.54 26.76
N GLU A 197 7.35 7.95 25.82
CA GLU A 197 6.02 7.37 26.05
C GLU A 197 6.09 5.85 26.26
N LYS A 198 7.00 5.17 25.56
CA LYS A 198 7.15 3.70 25.60
C LYS A 198 8.62 3.30 25.70
N ASP A 199 8.93 2.41 26.64
CA ASP A 199 10.27 1.86 26.89
C ASP A 199 11.38 2.93 27.02
N GLY A 200 11.04 4.12 27.53
CA GLY A 200 11.98 5.22 27.65
C GLY A 200 12.34 5.90 26.32
N ARG A 201 11.59 5.66 25.24
CA ARG A 201 11.79 6.26 23.91
C ARG A 201 10.56 7.06 23.48
N SER A 202 10.77 8.04 22.59
CA SER A 202 9.71 8.78 21.91
C SER A 202 9.52 8.32 20.47
N LEU A 203 8.34 8.57 19.89
CA LEU A 203 8.07 8.34 18.45
C LEU A 203 9.07 9.11 17.57
N ARG A 204 9.37 10.36 17.95
CA ARG A 204 10.31 11.22 17.22
C ARG A 204 11.70 10.59 17.14
N GLU A 205 12.22 10.05 18.23
CA GLU A 205 13.53 9.36 18.23
C GLU A 205 13.54 8.15 17.29
N MET A 206 12.44 7.39 17.22
CA MET A 206 12.33 6.26 16.29
C MET A 206 12.27 6.74 14.83
N GLN A 207 11.48 7.77 14.54
CA GLN A 207 11.40 8.35 13.18
C GLN A 207 12.74 8.91 12.72
N VAL A 208 13.43 9.68 13.56
CA VAL A 208 14.77 10.21 13.27
C VAL A 208 15.75 9.09 12.97
N LYS A 209 15.77 8.03 13.79
CA LYS A 209 16.66 6.89 13.58
C LYS A 209 16.42 6.16 12.26
N GLU A 210 15.16 5.92 11.90
CA GLU A 210 14.83 5.29 10.61
C GLU A 210 15.19 6.22 9.43
N ALA A 211 14.95 7.53 9.58
CA ALA A 211 15.34 8.53 8.58
C ALA A 211 16.84 8.58 8.36
N GLU A 212 17.63 8.68 9.44
CA GLU A 212 19.10 8.69 9.40
C GLU A 212 19.66 7.44 8.73
N ARG A 213 19.07 6.25 8.98
CA ARG A 213 19.49 5.00 8.36
C ARG A 213 19.34 5.04 6.83
N VAL A 214 18.20 5.51 6.33
CA VAL A 214 17.88 5.53 4.90
C VAL A 214 18.60 6.68 4.20
N VAL A 215 18.46 7.91 4.72
CA VAL A 215 19.08 9.13 4.18
C VAL A 215 20.60 9.02 4.22
N GLY A 216 21.16 8.53 5.32
CA GLY A 216 22.60 8.37 5.47
C GLY A 216 23.22 7.39 4.47
N ASP A 217 22.47 6.40 4.01
CA ASP A 217 22.94 5.54 2.92
C ASP A 217 22.85 6.23 1.57
N LEU A 218 21.69 6.79 1.23
CA LEU A 218 21.46 7.45 -0.05
C LEU A 218 22.47 8.58 -0.29
N THR A 219 22.75 9.38 0.74
CA THR A 219 23.73 10.47 0.69
C THR A 219 25.19 10.00 0.64
N ARG A 220 25.48 8.75 0.99
CA ARG A 220 26.81 8.15 0.81
C ARG A 220 26.95 7.46 -0.55
N THR A 221 25.87 6.93 -1.10
CA THR A 221 25.87 6.11 -2.32
C THR A 221 25.54 6.95 -3.55
N VAL A 222 24.26 7.27 -3.76
CA VAL A 222 23.74 7.85 -5.01
C VAL A 222 23.59 9.37 -5.00
N TRP A 223 23.46 9.99 -3.83
CA TRP A 223 23.22 11.42 -3.64
C TRP A 223 24.34 12.08 -2.82
N LYS A 224 25.59 11.86 -3.25
CA LYS A 224 26.78 12.34 -2.54
C LYS A 224 26.77 13.85 -2.32
N GLY A 225 26.93 14.25 -1.06
CA GLY A 225 27.00 15.67 -0.68
C GLY A 225 25.65 16.38 -0.62
N VAL A 226 24.54 15.65 -0.76
CA VAL A 226 23.19 16.20 -0.60
C VAL A 226 22.83 16.28 0.88
N ASP A 227 22.27 17.42 1.28
CA ASP A 227 21.70 17.65 2.61
C ASP A 227 20.17 17.54 2.50
N ILE A 228 19.59 16.50 3.12
CA ILE A 228 18.14 16.26 3.15
C ILE A 228 17.67 16.59 4.55
N ARG A 229 16.80 17.60 4.65
CA ARG A 229 16.29 18.10 5.92
C ARG A 229 14.89 17.58 6.21
N PRO A 230 14.44 17.57 7.47
CA PRO A 230 13.05 17.31 7.81
C PRO A 230 12.13 18.31 7.10
N VAL A 231 10.95 17.85 6.70
CA VAL A 231 9.93 18.70 6.08
C VAL A 231 9.23 19.56 7.12
N LEU A 232 9.11 19.10 8.36
CA LEU A 232 8.44 19.84 9.43
C LEU A 232 9.45 20.31 10.48
N GLU A 233 9.35 21.58 10.87
CA GLU A 233 10.04 22.13 12.03
C GLU A 233 9.27 21.82 13.32
N GLU A 234 9.98 21.73 14.44
CA GLU A 234 9.36 21.50 15.74
C GLU A 234 8.41 22.66 16.11
N GLY A 235 7.14 22.34 16.40
CA GLY A 235 6.12 23.34 16.69
C GLY A 235 5.47 23.97 15.45
N SER A 236 5.74 23.43 14.25
CA SER A 236 5.19 23.94 12.99
C SER A 236 4.65 22.82 12.11
N ILE A 237 3.41 23.00 11.65
CA ILE A 237 2.80 22.17 10.60
C ILE A 237 3.11 22.68 9.19
N MET A 238 3.84 23.78 9.08
CA MET A 238 4.17 24.39 7.79
C MET A 238 5.41 23.71 7.20
N PRO A 239 5.34 23.22 5.95
CA PRO A 239 6.45 22.50 5.33
C PRO A 239 7.62 23.43 4.99
N VAL A 240 8.83 22.95 5.27
CA VAL A 240 10.10 23.55 4.90
C VAL A 240 10.56 22.96 3.57
N LYS A 241 10.96 23.83 2.65
CA LYS A 241 11.48 23.40 1.36
C LYS A 241 12.91 22.88 1.50
N GLN A 242 13.21 21.83 0.73
CA GLN A 242 14.60 21.39 0.53
C GLN A 242 15.41 22.46 -0.18
N ALA A 243 16.74 22.42 -0.03
CA ALA A 243 17.64 23.27 -0.81
C ALA A 243 17.50 22.99 -2.31
N GLU A 244 17.65 24.02 -3.15
CA GLU A 244 17.49 23.88 -4.60
C GLU A 244 18.49 22.87 -5.18
N GLU A 245 19.72 22.85 -4.65
CA GLU A 245 20.74 21.89 -5.05
C GLU A 245 20.32 20.45 -4.73
N THR A 246 19.68 20.23 -3.57
CA THR A 246 19.14 18.92 -3.18
C THR A 246 18.03 18.46 -4.13
N VAL A 247 17.10 19.38 -4.44
CA VAL A 247 15.99 19.13 -5.37
C VAL A 247 16.52 18.74 -6.74
N GLU A 248 17.49 19.48 -7.28
CA GLU A 248 18.02 19.23 -8.62
C GLU A 248 18.84 17.95 -8.71
N VAL A 249 19.61 17.59 -7.69
CA VAL A 249 20.34 16.31 -7.67
C VAL A 249 19.35 15.13 -7.66
N ILE A 250 18.33 15.18 -6.81
CA ILE A 250 17.35 14.09 -6.72
C ILE A 250 16.52 14.01 -8.01
N ARG A 251 16.08 15.16 -8.55
CA ARG A 251 15.37 15.24 -9.83
C ARG A 251 16.20 14.64 -10.96
N GLY A 252 17.47 15.03 -11.07
CA GLY A 252 18.40 14.50 -12.07
C GLY A 252 18.62 12.99 -11.94
N TRP A 253 18.72 12.48 -10.70
CA TRP A 253 18.82 11.05 -10.45
C TRP A 253 17.58 10.29 -10.94
N ILE A 254 16.38 10.76 -10.63
CA ILE A 254 15.12 10.14 -11.09
C ILE A 254 15.04 10.17 -12.62
N ALA A 255 15.36 11.31 -13.23
CA ALA A 255 15.32 11.48 -14.67
C ALA A 255 16.29 10.53 -15.40
N ALA A 256 17.40 10.14 -14.76
CA ALA A 256 18.39 9.21 -15.30
C ALA A 256 18.05 7.73 -15.11
N LEU A 257 17.02 7.38 -14.32
CA LEU A 257 16.68 5.98 -14.06
C LEU A 257 16.25 5.24 -15.33
N PRO A 258 16.72 3.99 -15.56
CA PRO A 258 16.20 3.18 -16.64
C PRO A 258 14.71 2.86 -16.41
N ALA A 259 14.01 2.52 -17.49
CA ALA A 259 12.54 2.49 -17.49
C ALA A 259 11.92 1.50 -16.48
N PHE A 260 12.58 0.37 -16.21
CA PHE A 260 12.10 -0.62 -15.23
C PHE A 260 12.28 -0.10 -13.80
N GLU A 261 13.42 0.49 -13.51
CA GLU A 261 13.75 1.12 -12.24
C GLU A 261 12.84 2.33 -11.96
N LEU A 262 12.53 3.13 -12.98
CA LEU A 262 11.60 4.25 -12.86
C LEU A 262 10.16 3.78 -12.56
N ALA A 263 9.68 2.74 -13.24
CA ALA A 263 8.39 2.13 -12.93
C ALA A 263 8.35 1.52 -11.52
N GLY A 264 9.45 0.89 -11.09
CA GLY A 264 9.63 0.37 -9.75
C GLY A 264 9.60 1.48 -8.68
N LEU A 265 10.31 2.57 -8.92
CA LEU A 265 10.32 3.76 -8.06
C LEU A 265 8.90 4.35 -7.96
N GLU A 266 8.25 4.61 -9.10
CA GLU A 266 6.87 5.14 -9.15
C GLU A 266 5.94 4.28 -8.29
N ARG A 267 6.00 2.95 -8.44
CA ARG A 267 5.18 2.02 -7.66
C ARG A 267 5.49 2.09 -6.16
N ALA A 268 6.76 2.05 -5.78
CA ALA A 268 7.18 2.04 -4.38
C ALA A 268 6.82 3.36 -3.67
N VAL A 269 7.01 4.51 -4.33
CA VAL A 269 6.62 5.81 -3.78
C VAL A 269 5.11 5.89 -3.58
N LEU A 270 4.32 5.46 -4.57
CA LEU A 270 2.86 5.52 -4.46
C LEU A 270 2.31 4.62 -3.35
N SER A 271 2.94 3.47 -3.08
CA SER A 271 2.52 2.58 -1.98
C SER A 271 3.03 3.05 -0.62
N GLY A 272 4.32 3.37 -0.52
CA GLY A 272 4.98 3.71 0.74
C GLY A 272 4.93 5.18 1.15
N LYS A 273 4.46 6.06 0.27
CA LYS A 273 4.40 7.52 0.45
C LYS A 273 5.75 8.16 0.78
N SER A 274 6.85 7.50 0.41
CA SER A 274 8.22 7.96 0.63
C SER A 274 9.07 7.72 -0.61
N LEU A 275 9.60 8.81 -1.18
CA LEU A 275 10.62 8.80 -2.21
C LEU A 275 11.93 8.22 -1.69
N LEU A 276 12.29 8.56 -0.45
CA LEU A 276 13.55 8.13 0.15
C LEU A 276 13.60 6.60 0.34
N VAL A 277 12.55 6.01 0.93
CA VAL A 277 12.49 4.56 1.11
C VAL A 277 12.43 3.84 -0.24
N ALA A 278 11.67 4.36 -1.20
CA ALA A 278 11.60 3.80 -2.55
C ALA A 278 12.95 3.85 -3.28
N ALA A 279 13.65 4.98 -3.21
CA ALA A 279 14.98 5.14 -3.79
C ALA A 279 15.96 4.16 -3.17
N ARG A 280 15.95 4.01 -1.83
CA ARG A 280 16.80 3.05 -1.14
C ARG A 280 16.53 1.61 -1.57
N LEU A 281 15.25 1.24 -1.71
CA LEU A 281 14.87 -0.09 -2.18
C LEU A 281 15.31 -0.34 -3.64
N VAL A 282 15.16 0.66 -4.52
CA VAL A 282 15.59 0.55 -5.92
C VAL A 282 17.11 0.40 -6.05
N VAL A 283 17.88 1.21 -5.33
CA VAL A 283 19.35 1.15 -5.30
C VAL A 283 19.83 -0.19 -4.75
N GLU A 284 19.14 -0.76 -3.76
CA GLU A 284 19.53 -2.03 -3.16
C GLU A 284 19.24 -3.25 -4.04
N TRP A 285 18.24 -3.21 -4.93
CA TRP A 285 17.78 -4.41 -5.65
C TRP A 285 17.97 -4.36 -7.17
N SER A 286 18.17 -3.18 -7.76
CA SER A 286 18.48 -3.08 -9.19
C SER A 286 19.94 -3.43 -9.48
N GLY A 287 20.17 -4.17 -10.57
CA GLY A 287 21.51 -4.48 -11.08
C GLY A 287 22.29 -3.24 -11.54
N GLU A 288 21.59 -2.16 -11.91
CA GLU A 288 22.19 -0.90 -12.37
C GLU A 288 23.03 -0.20 -11.28
N PHE A 289 22.79 -0.54 -10.01
CA PHE A 289 23.46 0.05 -8.86
C PHE A 289 24.39 -0.94 -8.13
N GLU A 290 24.73 -2.08 -8.73
CA GLU A 290 25.57 -3.09 -8.08
C GLU A 290 26.93 -2.53 -7.60
N GLU A 291 27.52 -1.61 -8.36
CA GLU A 291 28.82 -1.02 -8.06
C GLU A 291 28.83 -0.11 -6.83
N VAL A 292 27.72 0.58 -6.56
CA VAL A 292 27.63 1.53 -5.43
C VAL A 292 27.20 0.87 -4.13
N ARG A 293 26.83 -0.42 -4.17
CA ARG A 293 26.35 -1.16 -3.00
C ARG A 293 27.49 -1.63 -2.11
N GLU A 294 27.27 -1.53 -0.81
CA GLU A 294 28.21 -2.02 0.19
C GLU A 294 28.13 -3.55 0.31
N LYS A 295 29.25 -4.23 0.06
CA LYS A 295 29.33 -5.69 0.11
C LYS A 295 29.56 -6.17 1.55
N GLY A 296 28.85 -7.21 1.96
CA GLY A 296 29.01 -7.84 3.28
C GLY A 296 28.15 -7.24 4.40
N VAL A 297 27.28 -6.29 4.07
CA VAL A 297 26.25 -5.75 4.96
C VAL A 297 24.90 -6.40 4.64
N GLU A 298 24.03 -6.51 5.65
CA GLU A 298 22.65 -6.95 5.46
C GLU A 298 21.92 -6.01 4.49
N ARG A 299 21.28 -6.58 3.46
CA ARG A 299 20.58 -5.81 2.43
C ARG A 299 19.35 -5.14 3.01
N PHE A 300 19.08 -3.90 2.61
CA PHE A 300 17.80 -3.24 2.86
C PHE A 300 16.69 -3.93 2.05
N GLY A 301 15.93 -4.80 2.72
CA GLY A 301 14.91 -5.64 2.12
C GLY A 301 13.51 -5.03 2.18
N ILE A 302 12.54 -5.88 1.85
CA ILE A 302 11.11 -5.53 1.84
C ILE A 302 10.64 -5.20 3.26
N GLU A 303 11.05 -5.98 4.26
CA GLU A 303 10.64 -5.76 5.65
C GLU A 303 11.19 -4.44 6.17
N GLU A 304 12.45 -4.12 5.89
CA GLU A 304 13.06 -2.85 6.27
C GLU A 304 12.34 -1.66 5.62
N ALA A 305 11.98 -1.78 4.34
CA ALA A 305 11.20 -0.76 3.64
C ALA A 305 9.81 -0.57 4.26
N VAL A 306 9.09 -1.67 4.56
CA VAL A 306 7.78 -1.61 5.22
C VAL A 306 7.91 -0.99 6.61
N MET A 307 8.91 -1.40 7.38
CA MET A 307 9.18 -0.88 8.72
C MET A 307 9.44 0.62 8.72
N ALA A 308 10.22 1.13 7.75
CA ALA A 308 10.50 2.55 7.61
C ALA A 308 9.24 3.35 7.24
N CYS A 309 8.44 2.88 6.27
CA CYS A 309 7.20 3.54 5.85
C CYS A 309 6.09 3.53 6.92
N THR A 310 6.10 2.55 7.82
CA THR A 310 5.01 2.34 8.81
C THR A 310 5.45 2.65 10.24
N CYS A 311 6.54 3.39 10.44
CA CYS A 311 7.10 3.66 11.77
C CYS A 311 6.04 4.18 12.77
N GLU A 312 5.24 5.16 12.36
CA GLU A 312 4.18 5.71 13.20
C GLU A 312 3.02 4.73 13.42
N VAL A 313 2.51 4.09 12.35
CA VAL A 313 1.44 3.08 12.48
C VAL A 313 1.85 1.99 13.47
N ARG A 314 3.08 1.49 13.34
CA ARG A 314 3.64 0.47 14.23
C ARG A 314 3.70 0.95 15.67
N TRP A 315 4.16 2.19 15.90
CA TRP A 315 4.16 2.80 17.23
C TRP A 315 2.75 2.83 17.82
N GLN A 316 1.77 3.32 17.06
CA GLN A 316 0.39 3.44 17.51
C GLN A 316 -0.23 2.07 17.82
N THR A 317 -0.03 1.07 16.95
CA THR A 317 -0.54 -0.30 17.18
C THR A 317 0.11 -0.96 18.39
N ASP A 318 1.37 -0.63 18.65
CA ASP A 318 2.12 -1.12 19.79
C ASP A 318 1.63 -0.56 21.13
N LEU A 319 1.09 0.67 21.13
CA LEU A 319 0.52 1.31 22.32
C LEU A 319 -0.97 1.00 22.51
N TRP A 320 -1.74 0.99 21.43
CA TRP A 320 -3.20 0.98 21.48
C TRP A 320 -3.85 -0.27 20.89
N GLY A 321 -3.04 -1.20 20.37
CA GLY A 321 -3.50 -2.42 19.73
C GLY A 321 -3.68 -2.26 18.23
N GLU A 322 -3.62 -3.38 17.52
CA GLU A 322 -3.87 -3.46 16.10
C GLU A 322 -5.37 -3.44 15.78
N VAL A 323 -5.76 -2.76 14.70
CA VAL A 323 -7.12 -2.79 14.17
C VAL A 323 -7.15 -3.82 13.05
N GLU A 324 -7.83 -4.95 13.31
CA GLU A 324 -8.05 -6.03 12.35
C GLU A 324 -8.72 -5.51 11.06
N ASP A 325 -8.41 -6.14 9.93
CA ASP A 325 -8.87 -5.78 8.57
C ASP A 325 -8.43 -4.38 8.09
N THR A 326 -7.52 -3.71 8.79
CA THR A 326 -6.95 -2.42 8.40
C THR A 326 -5.43 -2.47 8.43
N HIS A 327 -4.82 -2.46 9.62
CA HIS A 327 -3.37 -2.33 9.77
C HIS A 327 -2.63 -3.58 9.26
N ASP A 328 -3.20 -4.76 9.50
CA ASP A 328 -2.68 -6.04 9.04
C ASP A 328 -2.75 -6.15 7.51
N VAL A 329 -3.89 -5.78 6.92
CA VAL A 329 -4.11 -5.80 5.47
C VAL A 329 -3.21 -4.80 4.77
N ASP A 330 -3.10 -3.58 5.27
CA ASP A 330 -2.27 -2.53 4.69
C ASP A 330 -0.78 -2.90 4.75
N ARG A 331 -0.34 -3.49 5.86
CA ARG A 331 1.03 -4.01 5.99
C ARG A 331 1.31 -5.08 4.94
N GLU A 332 0.45 -6.08 4.81
CA GLU A 332 0.62 -7.15 3.84
C GLU A 332 0.52 -6.64 2.39
N ASP A 333 -0.34 -5.65 2.12
CA ASP A 333 -0.38 -5.01 0.81
C ASP A 333 0.93 -4.29 0.52
N LEU A 334 1.47 -3.52 1.47
CA LEU A 334 2.73 -2.81 1.28
C LEU A 334 3.90 -3.78 1.02
N ARG A 335 3.98 -4.89 1.77
CA ARG A 335 4.94 -5.99 1.53
C ARG A 335 4.79 -6.53 0.11
N ARG A 336 3.56 -6.79 -0.33
CA ARG A 336 3.27 -7.26 -1.69
C ARG A 336 3.69 -6.25 -2.76
N GLN A 337 3.45 -4.96 -2.56
CA GLN A 337 3.82 -3.91 -3.51
C GLN A 337 5.34 -3.78 -3.62
N PHE A 338 6.06 -3.69 -2.50
CA PHE A 338 7.53 -3.63 -2.51
C PHE A 338 8.16 -4.91 -3.04
N GLY A 339 7.62 -6.09 -2.71
CA GLY A 339 8.04 -7.34 -3.31
C GLY A 339 7.88 -7.36 -4.84
N SER A 340 6.79 -6.79 -5.36
CA SER A 340 6.60 -6.67 -6.80
C SER A 340 7.63 -5.75 -7.47
N VAL A 341 8.06 -4.69 -6.76
CA VAL A 341 9.12 -3.79 -7.23
C VAL A 341 10.46 -4.52 -7.27
N VAL A 342 10.81 -5.25 -6.21
CA VAL A 342 12.04 -6.05 -6.17
C VAL A 342 12.08 -7.04 -7.34
N VAL A 343 11.00 -7.81 -7.56
CA VAL A 343 10.92 -8.77 -8.68
C VAL A 343 11.02 -8.09 -10.05
N LEU A 344 10.52 -6.85 -10.20
CA LEU A 344 10.60 -6.09 -11.45
C LEU A 344 12.04 -5.68 -11.79
N ILE A 345 12.78 -5.18 -10.80
CA ILE A 345 14.08 -4.53 -11.03
C ILE A 345 15.27 -5.45 -10.78
N HIS A 346 15.05 -6.58 -10.10
CA HIS A 346 16.10 -7.57 -9.87
C HIS A 346 16.61 -8.14 -11.20
N GLY A 347 17.89 -7.91 -11.48
CA GLY A 347 18.62 -8.51 -12.59
C GLY A 347 19.09 -9.94 -12.27
N GLU A 348 19.68 -10.61 -13.27
CA GLU A 348 20.42 -11.87 -13.08
C GLU A 348 21.61 -11.74 -12.13
#